data_AF-A0A252B5F0-F1
#
_entry.id   AF-A0A252B5F0-F1
#
_cell.length_a   1.000
_cell.length_b   1.000
_cell.length_c   1.000
_cell.angle_alpha   90.00
_cell.angle_beta   90.00
_cell.angle_gamma   90.00
#
_symmetry.space_group_name_H-M   'P 1'
#
loop_
_entity.id
_entity.type
_entity.pdbx_description
1 polymer ?
#
loop_
_entity_poly.entity_id
_entity_poly.type
_entity_poly.pdbx_seq_one_letter_code
_entity_poly.pdbx_strand_id
1 'polypeptide(L)'
;MQNKPDPAWQPQPQTAEKPSNLRLGLIGMAACVLMAGAGLHFYGAGKNTSGPAVGAESVTGDDSQRMGLPLNVIAPQNAAQALAGSSFSAQQQADILAAVKRRDVRLVAMPVYDATGAGGMITLVCGPWQQSVGLTAKPTTVILPISVSGHVEVIPAAPPGPAGIGSGAITAFGPMPLPVLYKQGDTLALTVIAQ
;
A
#
# COMPACT_ATOMS: atom_id res chain seq x y z
N MET A 1 52.53 49.28 7.08
CA MET A 1 51.64 49.08 5.93
C MET A 1 50.57 48.10 6.36
N GLN A 2 49.31 48.57 6.40
CA GLN A 2 48.18 47.95 7.09
C GLN A 2 47.53 46.88 6.20
N ASN A 3 47.53 45.61 6.62
CA ASN A 3 46.71 44.56 5.99
C ASN A 3 45.26 44.69 6.49
N LYS A 4 44.33 45.05 5.60
CA LYS A 4 42.88 45.01 5.87
C LYS A 4 42.33 43.66 5.38
N PRO A 5 41.50 42.96 6.16
CA PRO A 5 40.85 41.72 5.73
C PRO A 5 39.66 42.01 4.80
N ASP A 6 39.43 41.11 3.83
CA ASP A 6 38.33 41.16 2.87
C ASP A 6 36.95 41.16 3.55
N PRO A 7 35.96 41.91 3.02
CA PRO A 7 34.62 41.96 3.60
C PRO A 7 33.79 40.70 3.26
N ALA A 8 33.08 40.21 4.28
CA ALA A 8 32.16 39.08 4.20
C ALA A 8 30.95 39.38 3.29
N TRP A 9 30.54 38.37 2.53
CA TRP A 9 29.38 38.38 1.63
C TRP A 9 28.07 38.65 2.38
N GLN A 10 27.24 39.57 1.87
CA GLN A 10 25.88 39.83 2.36
C GLN A 10 24.84 39.40 1.31
N PRO A 11 23.79 38.65 1.69
CA PRO A 11 22.68 38.32 0.79
C PRO A 11 21.80 39.54 0.53
N GLN A 12 21.57 39.82 -0.75
CA GLN A 12 20.72 40.92 -1.21
C GLN A 12 19.23 40.52 -1.13
N PRO A 13 18.36 41.27 -0.43
CA PRO A 13 16.93 40.98 -0.38
C PRO A 13 16.27 41.31 -1.72
N GLN A 14 15.67 40.31 -2.37
CA GLN A 14 14.83 40.53 -3.54
C GLN A 14 13.46 41.03 -3.10
N THR A 15 13.22 42.32 -3.35
CA THR A 15 11.94 43.00 -3.17
C THR A 15 10.89 42.40 -4.10
N ALA A 16 9.69 42.22 -3.54
CA ALA A 16 8.50 41.71 -4.18
C ALA A 16 8.00 42.59 -5.34
N GLU A 17 7.48 41.96 -6.40
CA GLU A 17 6.42 42.55 -7.24
C GLU A 17 5.35 41.50 -7.59
N LYS A 18 4.11 41.87 -7.30
CA LYS A 18 2.81 41.26 -7.63
C LYS A 18 1.91 42.45 -8.03
N PRO A 19 0.75 42.33 -8.72
CA PRO A 19 0.21 41.35 -9.68
C PRO A 19 -0.21 42.01 -11.02
N SER A 20 -0.62 41.23 -12.04
CA SER A 20 -1.68 41.67 -12.99
C SER A 20 -2.26 40.52 -13.83
N ASN A 21 -3.54 40.23 -13.58
CA ASN A 21 -4.67 40.08 -14.51
C ASN A 21 -4.66 39.04 -15.67
N LEU A 22 -5.61 38.09 -15.53
CA LEU A 22 -6.70 37.80 -16.49
C LEU A 22 -6.37 37.31 -17.91
N ARG A 23 -6.62 36.01 -18.19
CA ARG A 23 -7.43 35.43 -19.32
C ARG A 23 -7.74 33.96 -18.96
N LEU A 24 -8.96 33.59 -18.56
CA LEU A 24 -10.09 33.16 -19.41
C LEU A 24 -9.64 32.36 -20.66
N GLY A 25 -9.87 31.04 -20.64
CA GLY A 25 -9.60 30.13 -21.74
C GLY A 25 -10.29 28.78 -21.54
N LEU A 26 -11.52 28.72 -22.02
CA LEU A 26 -12.50 27.62 -21.99
C LEU A 26 -12.20 26.65 -23.14
N ILE A 27 -11.73 25.43 -22.88
CA ILE A 27 -11.64 24.32 -23.86
C ILE A 27 -11.69 23.02 -23.04
N GLY A 28 -12.51 22.00 -23.26
CA GLY A 28 -13.44 21.65 -24.33
C GLY A 28 -13.72 20.16 -24.14
N MET A 29 -14.99 19.76 -24.18
CA MET A 29 -15.45 18.37 -24.13
C MET A 29 -14.78 17.52 -25.22
N ALA A 30 -14.30 16.33 -24.86
CA ALA A 30 -14.12 15.23 -25.81
C ALA A 30 -14.40 13.90 -25.11
N ALA A 31 -15.65 13.44 -25.25
CA ALA A 31 -16.06 12.08 -24.92
C ALA A 31 -15.56 11.14 -26.03
N CYS A 32 -14.70 10.19 -25.69
CA CYS A 32 -14.37 9.06 -26.56
C CYS A 32 -14.92 7.78 -25.94
N VAL A 33 -16.03 7.32 -26.49
CA VAL A 33 -16.63 6.01 -26.25
C VAL A 33 -15.77 4.96 -26.95
N LEU A 34 -15.11 4.08 -26.20
CA LEU A 34 -14.46 2.90 -26.77
C LEU A 34 -15.43 1.71 -26.73
N MET A 35 -15.81 1.28 -27.94
CA MET A 35 -16.55 0.05 -28.23
C MET A 35 -15.86 -1.17 -27.59
N ALA A 36 -16.61 -1.92 -26.79
CA ALA A 36 -16.26 -3.27 -26.39
C ALA A 36 -16.50 -4.23 -27.57
N GLY A 37 -15.42 -4.79 -28.11
CA GLY A 37 -15.47 -5.92 -29.02
C GLY A 37 -15.74 -7.21 -28.25
N ALA A 38 -16.91 -7.82 -28.48
CA ALA A 38 -17.22 -9.18 -28.02
C ALA A 38 -16.67 -10.19 -29.03
N GLY A 39 -15.51 -10.76 -28.74
CA GLY A 39 -14.98 -11.94 -29.43
C GLY A 39 -15.48 -13.21 -28.77
N LEU A 40 -16.52 -13.84 -29.32
CA LEU A 40 -16.92 -15.20 -28.98
C LEU A 40 -16.12 -16.18 -29.86
N HIS A 41 -15.15 -16.86 -29.26
CA HIS A 41 -14.56 -18.07 -29.82
C HIS A 41 -14.65 -19.17 -28.76
N PHE A 42 -15.49 -20.18 -28.97
CA PHE A 42 -15.20 -21.54 -28.53
C PHE A 42 -15.91 -22.55 -29.44
N TYR A 43 -15.11 -23.11 -30.34
CA TYR A 43 -15.37 -24.34 -31.08
C TYR A 43 -14.71 -25.47 -30.28
N GLY A 44 -15.38 -26.59 -30.06
CA GLY A 44 -14.73 -27.76 -29.45
C GLY A 44 -15.67 -28.74 -28.77
N ALA A 45 -16.49 -29.44 -29.56
CA ALA A 45 -17.04 -30.73 -29.16
C ALA A 45 -15.91 -31.77 -29.24
N GLY A 46 -15.55 -32.37 -28.11
CA GLY A 46 -14.55 -33.43 -28.02
C GLY A 46 -14.86 -34.35 -26.85
N LYS A 47 -15.54 -35.45 -27.17
CA LYS A 47 -15.98 -36.51 -26.27
C LYS A 47 -14.85 -37.53 -26.05
N ASN A 48 -14.82 -38.13 -24.86
CA ASN A 48 -14.06 -39.32 -24.41
C ASN A 48 -12.58 -39.11 -24.02
N THR A 49 -12.25 -39.36 -22.75
CA THR A 49 -11.80 -40.70 -22.29
C THR A 49 -11.74 -40.75 -20.77
N SER A 50 -12.34 -41.79 -20.21
CA SER A 50 -12.24 -42.19 -18.81
C SER A 50 -10.79 -42.56 -18.45
N GLY A 51 -10.22 -41.89 -17.46
CA GLY A 51 -8.96 -42.23 -16.80
C GLY A 51 -9.20 -42.41 -15.29
N PRO A 52 -8.37 -43.19 -14.59
CA PRO A 52 -8.74 -43.85 -13.34
C PRO A 52 -8.86 -42.89 -12.16
N ALA A 53 -9.76 -43.24 -11.24
CA ALA A 53 -9.95 -42.59 -9.96
C ALA A 53 -8.67 -42.69 -9.11
N VAL A 54 -7.99 -41.56 -8.94
CA VAL A 54 -7.00 -41.32 -7.89
C VAL A 54 -7.65 -40.45 -6.84
N GLY A 55 -7.49 -40.85 -5.58
CA GLY A 55 -8.22 -40.35 -4.43
C GLY A 55 -8.26 -38.83 -4.34
N ALA A 56 -9.46 -38.29 -4.21
CA ALA A 56 -9.66 -36.95 -3.68
C ALA A 56 -9.35 -36.98 -2.18
N GLU A 57 -8.07 -36.93 -1.84
CA GLU A 57 -7.68 -36.27 -0.61
C GLU A 57 -8.08 -34.80 -0.80
N SER A 58 -9.17 -34.40 -0.16
CA SER A 58 -9.53 -33.01 0.02
C SER A 58 -8.42 -32.35 0.84
N VAL A 59 -7.34 -31.97 0.16
CA VAL A 59 -6.44 -30.93 0.62
C VAL A 59 -7.27 -29.67 0.54
N THR A 60 -7.91 -29.33 1.66
CA THR A 60 -8.29 -27.95 1.99
C THR A 60 -6.98 -27.17 2.08
N GLY A 61 -6.38 -26.90 0.92
CA GLY A 61 -5.22 -26.06 0.77
C GLY A 61 -5.72 -24.64 0.99
N ASP A 62 -5.37 -24.09 2.13
CA ASP A 62 -5.35 -22.66 2.38
C ASP A 62 -4.45 -22.02 1.32
N ASP A 63 -5.02 -21.75 0.14
CA ASP A 63 -4.39 -21.06 -0.98
C ASP A 63 -4.40 -19.55 -0.70
N SER A 64 -3.97 -19.20 0.53
CA SER A 64 -3.70 -17.83 0.91
C SER A 64 -2.58 -17.35 0.00
N GLN A 65 -2.95 -16.56 -1.01
CA GLN A 65 -2.07 -16.04 -2.06
C GLN A 65 -0.95 -15.23 -1.42
N ARG A 66 0.17 -15.89 -1.08
CA ARG A 66 1.31 -15.23 -0.44
C ARG A 66 2.04 -14.36 -1.46
N MET A 67 1.84 -13.05 -1.36
CA MET A 67 2.51 -12.06 -2.20
C MET A 67 3.72 -11.46 -1.49
N GLY A 68 4.89 -11.47 -2.14
CA GLY A 68 6.11 -10.85 -1.65
C GLY A 68 6.16 -9.34 -1.94
N LEU A 69 6.29 -8.49 -0.93
CA LEU A 69 6.33 -7.04 -1.07
C LEU A 69 7.65 -6.46 -0.51
N PRO A 70 8.57 -5.99 -1.37
CA PRO A 70 9.76 -5.27 -0.92
C PRO A 70 9.39 -3.85 -0.49
N LEU A 71 9.66 -3.51 0.76
CA LEU A 71 9.36 -2.22 1.37
C LEU A 71 10.57 -1.60 2.06
N ASN A 72 10.61 -0.27 2.05
CA ASN A 72 11.70 0.50 2.66
C ASN A 72 11.62 0.44 4.20
N VAL A 73 12.76 0.15 4.82
CA VAL A 73 12.90 0.18 6.27
C VAL A 73 13.01 1.60 6.81
N ILE A 74 12.29 1.86 7.90
CA ILE A 74 12.43 3.06 8.70
C ILE A 74 13.54 2.82 9.72
N ALA A 75 14.56 3.68 9.68
CA ALA A 75 15.70 3.57 10.57
C ALA A 75 15.26 3.67 12.06
N PRO A 76 15.87 2.89 12.99
CA PRO A 76 15.44 2.85 14.39
C PRO A 76 15.40 4.23 15.08
N GLN A 77 16.31 5.14 14.72
CA GLN A 77 16.33 6.51 15.25
C GLN A 77 15.11 7.35 14.85
N ASN A 78 14.46 7.02 13.74
CA ASN A 78 13.25 7.69 13.25
C ASN A 78 11.97 6.98 13.68
N ALA A 79 12.07 5.85 14.40
CA ALA A 79 10.94 4.99 14.74
C ALA A 79 9.87 5.72 15.56
N ALA A 80 10.28 6.49 16.58
CA ALA A 80 9.34 7.23 17.42
C ALA A 80 8.54 8.26 16.62
N GLN A 81 9.21 8.98 15.70
CA GLN A 81 8.55 9.95 14.83
C GLN A 81 7.58 9.29 13.85
N ALA A 82 7.96 8.16 13.27
CA ALA A 82 7.09 7.40 12.37
C ALA A 82 5.84 6.86 13.09
N LEU A 83 6.01 6.33 14.30
CA LEU A 83 4.90 5.82 15.11
C LEU A 83 3.95 6.93 15.59
N ALA A 84 4.46 8.13 15.85
CA ALA A 84 3.63 9.27 16.24
C ALA A 84 2.59 9.67 15.17
N GLY A 85 2.88 9.40 13.89
CA GLY A 85 1.95 9.61 12.77
C GLY A 85 1.06 8.42 12.43
N SER A 86 1.17 7.31 13.18
CA SER A 86 0.37 6.10 12.97
C SER A 86 -0.94 6.12 13.77
N SER A 87 -1.81 5.13 13.54
CA SER A 87 -3.04 4.96 14.33
C SER A 87 -2.85 4.10 15.59
N PHE A 88 -1.61 3.76 15.96
CA PHE A 88 -1.34 2.97 17.16
C PHE A 88 -1.61 3.79 18.43
N SER A 89 -2.13 3.15 19.47
CA SER A 89 -2.31 3.78 20.78
C SER A 89 -0.96 4.09 21.43
N ALA A 90 -0.93 5.02 22.40
CA ALA A 90 0.31 5.36 23.10
C ALA A 90 1.00 4.13 23.73
N GLN A 91 0.21 3.20 24.27
CA GLN A 91 0.73 1.93 24.81
C GLN A 91 1.35 1.07 23.71
N GLN A 92 0.65 0.90 22.58
CA GLN A 92 1.17 0.15 21.44
C GLN A 92 2.44 0.78 20.87
N GLN A 93 2.49 2.11 20.74
CA GLN A 93 3.67 2.82 20.27
C GLN A 93 4.87 2.58 21.19
N ALA A 94 4.68 2.60 22.51
CA ALA A 94 5.72 2.29 23.48
C ALA A 94 6.22 0.84 23.36
N ASP A 95 5.30 -0.12 23.23
CA ASP A 95 5.63 -1.54 23.08
C ASP A 95 6.37 -1.82 21.77
N ILE A 96 5.92 -1.25 20.65
CA ILE A 96 6.59 -1.35 19.35
C ILE A 96 7.99 -0.72 19.44
N LEU A 97 8.11 0.48 20.01
CA LEU A 97 9.42 1.14 20.15
C LEU A 97 10.39 0.33 21.00
N ALA A 98 9.90 -0.34 22.05
CA ALA A 98 10.71 -1.26 22.84
C ALA A 98 11.16 -2.46 22.01
N ALA A 99 10.28 -3.05 21.20
CA ALA A 99 10.62 -4.16 20.30
C ALA A 99 11.65 -3.75 19.23
N VAL A 100 11.55 -2.53 18.67
CA VAL A 100 12.53 -1.97 17.73
C VAL A 100 13.90 -1.82 18.40
N LYS A 101 13.95 -1.30 19.64
CA LYS A 101 15.20 -1.16 20.40
C LYS A 101 15.87 -2.50 20.69
N ARG A 102 15.08 -3.55 20.99
CA ARG A 102 15.56 -4.92 21.16
C ARG A 102 15.95 -5.60 19.84
N ARG A 103 15.62 -4.97 18.69
CA ARG A 103 15.79 -5.51 17.33
C ARG A 103 14.91 -6.73 17.04
N ASP A 104 13.83 -6.92 17.79
CA ASP A 104 12.85 -7.98 17.56
C ASP A 104 12.04 -7.69 16.28
N VAL A 105 11.84 -6.40 15.99
CA VAL A 105 11.07 -5.92 14.83
C VAL A 105 11.78 -4.76 14.13
N ARG A 106 11.45 -4.58 12.86
CA ARG A 106 11.79 -3.43 12.02
C ARG A 106 10.49 -2.71 11.65
N LEU A 107 10.55 -1.40 11.52
CA LEU A 107 9.43 -0.63 10.99
C LEU A 107 9.61 -0.49 9.49
N VAL A 108 8.56 -0.76 8.74
CA VAL A 108 8.50 -0.48 7.30
C VAL A 108 7.34 0.44 6.98
N ALA A 109 7.53 1.28 5.97
CA ALA A 109 6.48 2.13 5.43
C ALA A 109 5.81 1.43 4.25
N MET A 110 4.52 1.14 4.36
CA MET A 110 3.72 0.58 3.27
C MET A 110 2.70 1.62 2.80
N PRO A 111 2.90 2.28 1.64
CA PRO A 111 1.88 3.11 1.04
C PRO A 111 0.79 2.22 0.46
N VAL A 112 -0.44 2.37 0.95
CA VAL A 112 -1.62 1.64 0.45
C VAL A 112 -2.59 2.59 -0.24
N TYR A 113 -3.26 2.11 -1.27
CA TYR A 113 -4.25 2.88 -2.03
C TYR A 113 -5.44 2.00 -2.44
N ASP A 114 -6.52 2.63 -2.86
CA ASP A 114 -7.67 1.95 -3.50
C ASP A 114 -7.36 1.71 -4.98
N ALA A 115 -7.15 0.44 -5.34
CA ALA A 115 -6.84 0.02 -6.70
C ALA A 115 -8.10 -0.13 -7.58
N THR A 116 -9.28 -0.20 -6.97
CA THR A 116 -10.56 -0.45 -7.66
C THR A 116 -11.43 0.80 -7.80
N GLY A 117 -11.20 1.82 -6.98
CA GLY A 117 -12.07 3.00 -6.89
C GLY A 117 -13.35 2.75 -6.08
N ALA A 118 -13.52 1.56 -5.49
CA ALA A 118 -14.70 1.19 -4.71
C ALA A 118 -14.64 1.68 -3.25
N GLY A 119 -13.47 2.14 -2.80
CA GLY A 119 -13.17 2.51 -1.43
C GLY A 119 -13.16 1.32 -0.48
N GLY A 120 -13.51 1.57 0.78
CA GLY A 120 -13.58 0.58 1.84
C GLY A 120 -12.51 0.75 2.91
N MET A 121 -12.53 -0.14 3.88
CA MET A 121 -11.54 -0.19 4.95
C MET A 121 -10.93 -1.58 5.05
N ILE A 122 -9.61 -1.61 5.19
CA ILE A 122 -8.86 -2.84 5.45
C ILE A 122 -8.27 -2.77 6.85
N THR A 123 -8.12 -3.94 7.48
CA THR A 123 -7.31 -4.09 8.68
C THR A 123 -6.04 -4.83 8.30
N LEU A 124 -4.91 -4.25 8.68
CA LEU A 124 -3.58 -4.78 8.51
C LEU A 124 -3.14 -5.40 9.84
N VAL A 125 -2.87 -6.69 9.86
CA VAL A 125 -2.44 -7.43 11.06
C VAL A 125 -0.98 -7.81 10.91
N CYS A 126 -0.15 -7.37 11.85
CA CYS A 126 1.30 -7.56 11.91
C CYS A 126 1.66 -8.16 13.27
N GLY A 127 1.68 -9.48 13.38
CA GLY A 127 1.89 -10.16 14.67
C GLY A 127 0.84 -9.73 15.71
N PRO A 128 1.23 -9.19 16.88
CA PRO A 128 0.28 -8.76 17.91
C PRO A 128 -0.35 -7.37 17.64
N TRP A 129 0.08 -6.67 16.60
CA TRP A 129 -0.39 -5.31 16.29
C TRP A 129 -1.31 -5.32 15.08
N GLN A 130 -2.34 -4.47 15.12
CA GLN A 130 -3.25 -4.28 14.01
C GLN A 130 -3.57 -2.80 13.81
N GLN A 131 -3.81 -2.42 12.55
CA GLN A 131 -4.17 -1.07 12.18
C GLN A 131 -5.24 -1.11 11.07
N SER A 132 -6.32 -0.36 11.26
CA SER A 132 -7.36 -0.18 10.25
C SER A 132 -7.08 1.06 9.41
N VAL A 133 -7.26 0.94 8.11
CA VAL A 133 -6.93 1.98 7.12
C VAL A 133 -8.07 2.11 6.13
N GLY A 134 -8.57 3.33 5.97
CA GLY A 134 -9.49 3.67 4.88
C GLY A 134 -8.73 3.75 3.57
N LEU A 135 -9.21 3.04 2.57
CA LEU A 135 -8.64 3.07 1.23
C LEU A 135 -9.17 4.29 0.48
N THR A 136 -8.24 5.01 -0.15
CA THR A 136 -8.56 6.14 -1.04
C THR A 136 -7.68 6.06 -2.28
N ALA A 137 -8.05 6.77 -3.34
CA ALA A 137 -7.22 6.87 -4.55
C ALA A 137 -5.84 7.48 -4.28
N LYS A 138 -5.71 8.31 -3.23
CA LYS A 138 -4.42 8.86 -2.81
C LYS A 138 -3.71 7.85 -1.89
N PRO A 139 -2.48 7.42 -2.19
CA PRO A 139 -1.73 6.53 -1.32
C PRO A 139 -1.58 7.11 0.09
N THR A 140 -1.90 6.29 1.08
CA THR A 140 -1.71 6.58 2.50
C THR A 140 -0.66 5.64 3.07
N THR A 141 0.37 6.21 3.70
CA THR A 141 1.45 5.43 4.28
C THR A 141 1.06 4.84 5.61
N VAL A 142 1.19 3.52 5.73
CA VAL A 142 0.96 2.74 6.94
C VAL A 142 2.30 2.28 7.50
N ILE A 143 2.45 2.34 8.82
CA ILE A 143 3.65 1.87 9.50
C ILE A 143 3.43 0.44 9.96
N LEU A 144 4.24 -0.49 9.47
CA LEU A 144 4.12 -1.91 9.82
C LEU A 144 5.31 -2.33 10.69
N PRO A 145 5.07 -2.75 11.94
CA PRO A 145 6.07 -3.41 12.76
C PRO A 145 6.19 -4.88 12.35
N ILE A 146 7.26 -5.23 11.64
CA ILE A 146 7.49 -6.57 11.11
C ILE A 146 8.75 -7.22 11.67
N SER A 147 8.78 -8.54 11.78
CA SER A 147 10.04 -9.28 11.90
C SER A 147 10.81 -9.24 10.56
N VAL A 148 12.06 -9.73 10.54
CA VAL A 148 12.98 -9.64 9.38
C VAL A 148 12.35 -10.16 8.07
N SER A 149 11.43 -11.12 8.14
CA SER A 149 10.51 -11.49 7.05
C SER A 149 9.09 -11.50 7.63
N GLY A 150 8.42 -10.34 7.55
CA GLY A 150 7.15 -10.11 8.22
C GLY A 150 5.98 -10.73 7.48
N HIS A 151 5.15 -11.49 8.20
CA HIS A 151 3.82 -11.82 7.73
C HIS A 151 2.87 -10.67 8.05
N VAL A 152 2.14 -10.20 7.04
CA VAL A 152 1.10 -9.18 7.20
C VAL A 152 -0.18 -9.70 6.58
N GLU A 153 -1.24 -9.75 7.37
CA GLU A 153 -2.56 -10.12 6.86
C GLU A 153 -3.35 -8.87 6.53
N VAL A 154 -4.00 -8.87 5.37
CA VAL A 154 -4.98 -7.87 4.97
C VAL A 154 -6.36 -8.52 5.03
N ILE A 155 -7.25 -7.96 5.85
CA ILE A 155 -8.63 -8.44 5.96
C ILE A 155 -9.62 -7.28 5.79
N PRO A 156 -10.85 -7.55 5.32
CA PRO A 156 -11.91 -6.54 5.27
C PRO A 156 -12.30 -6.09 6.69
N ALA A 157 -12.25 -4.79 6.97
CA ALA A 157 -12.71 -4.24 8.24
C ALA A 157 -14.25 -4.19 8.34
N ALA A 158 -14.94 -4.27 7.20
CA ALA A 158 -16.38 -4.36 7.07
C ALA A 158 -16.73 -5.23 5.84
N PRO A 159 -17.97 -5.79 5.76
CA PRO A 159 -18.38 -6.63 4.64
C PRO A 159 -18.13 -5.95 3.29
N PRO A 160 -17.34 -6.58 2.39
CA PRO A 160 -17.12 -6.05 1.05
C PRO A 160 -18.43 -5.89 0.26
N GLY A 161 -18.53 -4.81 -0.52
CA GLY A 161 -19.64 -4.61 -1.45
C GLY A 161 -19.52 -5.50 -2.70
N PRO A 162 -20.46 -5.38 -3.67
CA PRO A 162 -20.43 -6.18 -4.90
C PRO A 162 -19.15 -6.01 -5.75
N ALA A 163 -18.48 -4.86 -5.63
CA ALA A 163 -17.21 -4.60 -6.30
C ALA A 163 -15.99 -5.21 -5.56
N GLY A 164 -16.19 -5.73 -4.35
CA GLY A 164 -15.12 -6.12 -3.44
C GLY A 164 -14.37 -4.91 -2.84
N ILE A 165 -13.31 -5.20 -2.09
CA ILE A 165 -12.33 -4.23 -1.62
C ILE A 165 -11.02 -4.53 -2.32
N GLY A 166 -10.62 -3.69 -3.28
CA GLY A 166 -9.34 -3.81 -3.97
C GLY A 166 -8.34 -2.80 -3.47
N SER A 167 -7.38 -3.25 -2.67
CA SER A 167 -6.24 -2.45 -2.25
C SER A 167 -5.07 -2.58 -3.22
N GLY A 168 -4.16 -1.63 -3.17
CA GLY A 168 -2.84 -1.72 -3.80
C GLY A 168 -1.78 -1.25 -2.83
N ALA A 169 -0.55 -1.69 -3.05
CA ALA A 169 0.63 -1.26 -2.31
C ALA A 169 1.64 -0.58 -3.25
N ILE A 170 2.42 0.36 -2.75
CA ILE A 170 3.58 0.90 -3.49
C ILE A 170 4.83 0.21 -2.96
N THR A 171 5.50 -0.51 -3.85
CA THR A 171 6.75 -1.23 -3.56
C THR A 171 7.94 -0.46 -4.11
N ALA A 172 9.16 -0.97 -3.86
CA ALA A 172 10.38 -0.48 -4.51
C ALA A 172 10.30 -0.53 -6.06
N PHE A 173 9.44 -1.38 -6.63
CA PHE A 173 9.23 -1.53 -8.07
C PHE A 173 8.04 -0.72 -8.62
N GLY A 174 7.38 0.09 -7.77
CA GLY A 174 6.22 0.89 -8.13
C GLY A 174 4.91 0.33 -7.58
N PRO A 175 3.76 0.90 -8.03
CA PRO A 175 2.43 0.48 -7.61
C PRO A 175 2.13 -0.96 -8.03
N MET A 176 1.61 -1.74 -7.09
CA MET A 176 1.23 -3.14 -7.27
C MET A 176 -0.19 -3.33 -6.73
N PRO A 177 -1.18 -3.70 -7.58
CA PRO A 177 -2.51 -4.04 -7.10
C PRO A 177 -2.44 -5.34 -6.29
N LEU A 178 -3.16 -5.38 -5.18
CA LEU A 178 -3.35 -6.57 -4.37
C LEU A 178 -4.61 -7.32 -4.80
N PRO A 179 -4.71 -8.63 -4.53
CA PRO A 179 -5.94 -9.38 -4.75
C PRO A 179 -7.16 -8.72 -4.10
N VAL A 180 -8.28 -8.69 -4.84
CA VAL A 180 -9.54 -8.10 -4.37
C VAL A 180 -10.21 -9.04 -3.38
N LEU A 181 -10.63 -8.49 -2.24
CA LEU A 181 -11.36 -9.21 -1.19
C LEU A 181 -12.87 -9.07 -1.45
N TYR A 182 -13.56 -10.19 -1.62
CA TYR A 182 -14.98 -10.19 -2.02
C TYR A 182 -15.93 -10.57 -0.88
N LYS A 183 -15.43 -11.20 0.19
CA LYS A 183 -16.24 -11.72 1.29
C LYS A 183 -15.67 -11.33 2.64
N GLN A 184 -16.55 -11.21 3.63
CA GLN A 184 -16.11 -11.09 5.02
C GLN A 184 -15.43 -12.41 5.43
N GLY A 185 -14.21 -12.32 5.94
CA GLY A 185 -13.38 -13.47 6.27
C GLY A 185 -12.37 -13.86 5.19
N ASP A 186 -12.37 -13.19 4.03
CA ASP A 186 -11.25 -13.27 3.10
C ASP A 186 -9.99 -12.71 3.78
N THR A 187 -8.88 -13.42 3.65
CA THR A 187 -7.57 -13.01 4.18
C THR A 187 -6.56 -13.03 3.06
N LEU A 188 -5.90 -11.91 2.85
CA LEU A 188 -4.74 -11.82 1.98
C LEU A 188 -3.46 -11.82 2.83
N ALA A 189 -2.69 -12.89 2.70
CA ALA A 189 -1.40 -13.04 3.34
C ALA A 189 -0.29 -12.36 2.50
N LEU A 190 0.41 -11.41 3.10
CA LEU A 190 1.54 -10.71 2.48
C LEU A 190 2.83 -11.12 3.19
N THR A 191 3.84 -11.44 2.39
CA THR A 191 5.22 -11.59 2.88
C THR A 191 5.95 -10.29 2.62
N VAL A 192 6.20 -9.52 3.68
CA VAL A 192 6.91 -8.25 3.56
C VAL A 192 8.40 -8.46 3.73
N ILE A 193 9.15 -7.95 2.76
CA ILE A 193 10.60 -8.02 2.71
C ILE A 193 11.14 -6.63 3.01
N ALA A 194 11.79 -6.48 4.16
CA ALA A 194 12.48 -5.26 4.55
C ALA A 194 13.75 -5.07 3.71
N GLN A 195 13.83 -3.99 2.94
CA GLN A 195 14.98 -3.62 2.11
C GLN A 195 15.70 -2.36 2.62
#